data_AF-A0A9E4SWR3-F1
#
_entry.id   AF-A0A9E4SWR3-F1
#
_cell.length_a   1.000
_cell.length_b   1.000
_cell.length_c   1.000
_cell.angle_alpha   90.00
_cell.angle_beta   90.00
_cell.angle_gamma   90.00
#
_symmetry.space_group_name_H-M   'P 1'
#
loop_
_entity.id
_entity.type
_entity.pdbx_description
1 polymer ?
#
loop_
_entity_poly.entity_id
_entity_poly.type
_entity_poly.pdbx_seq_one_letter_code
_entity_poly.pdbx_strand_id
1 'polypeptide(L)'
;MTNHFDAMGQTEHTSDPALTGFEGGNVLGGIAETLELLEFHQIRQQLAEYTRTVIGREAALSLTPSRDLLEIASRQQETTEARQFLDQGGSLEFGPAIDLREYVHRALLGGLLRGEELIDFQDLVKAARAARAGLSRHEELP
;
A
#
# COMPACT_ATOMS: atom_id res chain seq x y z
N MET A 1 -52.75 -9.83 12.45
CA MET A 1 -52.92 -10.18 11.01
C MET A 1 -52.93 -8.85 10.29
N THR A 2 -51.82 -8.37 9.75
CA THR A 2 -51.11 -8.89 8.57
C THR A 2 -49.64 -8.48 8.64
N ASN A 3 -48.74 -9.42 8.31
CA ASN A 3 -47.30 -9.20 8.25
C ASN A 3 -46.93 -8.15 7.18
N HIS A 4 -46.05 -7.21 7.55
CA HIS A 4 -45.32 -6.36 6.62
C HIS A 4 -43.82 -6.66 6.78
N PHE A 5 -43.45 -7.87 6.35
CA PHE A 5 -42.08 -8.15 5.93
C PHE A 5 -41.91 -7.45 4.57
N ASP A 6 -40.87 -6.64 4.44
CA ASP A 6 -39.88 -6.68 3.36
C ASP A 6 -39.37 -5.26 3.04
N ALA A 7 -38.17 -4.95 3.53
CA ALA A 7 -37.33 -3.88 3.02
C ALA A 7 -35.90 -4.39 3.09
N MET A 8 -35.59 -5.21 2.09
CA MET A 8 -34.30 -5.70 1.66
C MET A 8 -33.15 -4.73 2.00
N GLY A 9 -32.16 -5.26 2.72
CA GLY A 9 -30.82 -4.69 2.73
C GLY A 9 -30.29 -4.62 1.31
N GLN A 10 -30.06 -3.40 0.83
CA GLN A 10 -29.22 -3.18 -0.33
C GLN A 10 -27.79 -3.31 0.17
N THR A 11 -27.20 -4.49 -0.01
CA THR A 11 -25.74 -4.61 -0.07
C THR A 11 -25.32 -3.81 -1.29
N GLU A 12 -24.84 -2.59 -1.08
CA GLU A 12 -24.14 -1.82 -2.11
C GLU A 12 -22.94 -2.65 -2.54
N HIS A 13 -23.10 -3.37 -3.65
CA HIS A 13 -22.03 -4.10 -4.31
C HIS A 13 -21.12 -3.03 -4.96
N THR A 14 -20.38 -2.32 -4.12
CA THR A 14 -19.34 -1.39 -4.56
C THR A 14 -18.26 -2.24 -5.18
N SER A 15 -18.25 -2.28 -6.51
CA SER A 15 -17.21 -2.97 -7.28
C SER A 15 -15.88 -2.26 -6.99
N ASP A 16 -15.10 -2.79 -6.04
CA ASP A 16 -13.76 -2.29 -5.74
C ASP A 16 -12.88 -2.52 -6.98
N PRO A 17 -12.39 -1.47 -7.65
CA PRO A 17 -11.61 -1.61 -8.87
C PRO A 17 -10.34 -2.43 -8.68
N ALA A 18 -9.79 -2.51 -7.45
CA ALA A 18 -8.66 -3.38 -7.13
C ALA A 18 -8.99 -4.88 -7.30
N LEU A 19 -10.26 -5.28 -7.19
CA LEU A 19 -10.67 -6.69 -7.24
C LEU A 19 -11.00 -7.19 -8.66
N THR A 20 -10.92 -6.30 -9.67
CA THR A 20 -11.33 -6.57 -11.07
C THR A 20 -10.47 -7.63 -11.78
N GLY A 21 -9.30 -8.00 -11.25
CA GLY A 21 -8.36 -8.94 -11.88
C GLY A 21 -8.57 -10.43 -11.59
N PHE A 22 -9.57 -10.82 -10.77
CA PHE A 22 -9.77 -12.20 -10.31
C PHE A 22 -10.89 -12.96 -11.03
N GLU A 23 -11.17 -12.62 -12.29
CA GLU A 23 -12.19 -13.31 -13.10
C GLU A 23 -11.62 -14.56 -13.78
N GLY A 24 -11.64 -15.69 -13.06
CA GLY A 24 -11.27 -16.98 -13.63
C GLY A 24 -11.74 -18.18 -12.82
N GLY A 25 -12.86 -18.79 -13.25
CA GLY A 25 -13.29 -20.16 -12.90
C GLY A 25 -14.32 -20.27 -11.76
N ASN A 26 -15.60 -20.23 -12.11
CA ASN A 26 -16.77 -20.25 -11.23
C ASN A 26 -17.06 -21.63 -10.58
N VAL A 27 -17.41 -21.68 -9.29
CA VAL A 27 -18.73 -22.15 -8.78
C VAL A 27 -18.86 -21.79 -7.29
N LEU A 28 -19.83 -20.91 -6.98
CA LEU A 28 -20.12 -20.31 -5.65
C LEU A 28 -19.09 -19.25 -5.25
N GLY A 29 -19.50 -17.99 -5.15
CA GLY A 29 -18.78 -16.96 -4.39
C GLY A 29 -17.28 -16.85 -4.63
N GLY A 30 -16.90 -16.15 -5.69
CA GLY A 30 -15.50 -15.96 -6.06
C GLY A 30 -14.65 -15.32 -4.95
N ILE A 31 -13.35 -15.14 -5.24
CA ILE A 31 -12.38 -14.49 -4.33
C ILE A 31 -12.95 -13.18 -3.76
N ALA A 32 -13.76 -12.43 -4.52
CA ALA A 32 -14.47 -11.25 -4.04
C ALA A 32 -15.36 -11.51 -2.81
N GLU A 33 -16.23 -12.53 -2.81
CA GLU A 33 -17.09 -12.88 -1.67
C GLU A 33 -16.25 -13.32 -0.46
N THR A 34 -15.15 -14.03 -0.70
CA THR A 34 -14.22 -14.40 0.37
C THR A 34 -13.53 -13.16 0.97
N LEU A 35 -13.13 -12.19 0.15
CA LEU A 35 -12.50 -10.95 0.62
C LEU A 35 -13.48 -10.04 1.36
N GLU A 36 -14.76 -10.04 0.97
CA GLU A 36 -15.83 -9.38 1.70
C GLU A 36 -16.05 -10.05 3.06
N LEU A 37 -16.18 -11.39 3.09
CA LEU A 37 -16.37 -12.16 4.33
C LEU A 37 -15.19 -12.02 5.30
N LEU A 38 -13.97 -11.94 4.79
CA LEU A 38 -12.75 -11.70 5.58
C LEU A 38 -12.54 -10.22 5.92
N GLU A 39 -13.46 -9.34 5.51
CA GLU A 39 -13.37 -7.90 5.73
C GLU A 39 -12.03 -7.32 5.25
N PHE A 40 -11.51 -7.83 4.13
CA PHE A 40 -10.15 -7.50 3.66
C PHE A 40 -9.95 -6.00 3.39
N HIS A 41 -11.02 -5.29 3.03
CA HIS A 41 -11.00 -3.83 2.91
C HIS A 41 -10.64 -3.14 4.23
N GLN A 42 -11.14 -3.63 5.38
CA GLN A 42 -10.81 -3.07 6.69
C GLN A 42 -9.34 -3.31 7.03
N ILE A 43 -8.81 -4.49 6.70
CA ILE A 43 -7.39 -4.81 6.85
C ILE A 43 -6.53 -3.84 6.02
N ARG A 44 -6.91 -3.57 4.76
CA ARG A 44 -6.23 -2.58 3.90
C ARG A 44 -6.27 -1.17 4.49
N GLN A 45 -7.41 -0.75 5.03
CA GLN A 45 -7.55 0.57 5.69
C GLN A 45 -6.65 0.66 6.92
N GLN A 46 -6.68 -0.35 7.79
CA GLN A 46 -5.83 -0.40 8.98
C GLN A 46 -4.34 -0.39 8.59
N LEU A 47 -3.94 -1.16 7.59
CA LEU A 47 -2.56 -1.14 7.08
C LEU A 47 -2.17 0.26 6.57
N ALA A 48 -3.07 0.92 5.85
CA ALA A 48 -2.85 2.25 5.31
C ALA A 48 -2.59 3.31 6.41
N GLU A 49 -3.19 3.16 7.59
CA GLU A 49 -2.95 4.04 8.75
C GLU A 49 -1.53 3.93 9.31
N TYR A 50 -0.86 2.79 9.14
CA TYR A 50 0.53 2.57 9.55
C TYR A 50 1.56 3.03 8.51
N THR A 51 1.12 3.51 7.35
CA THR A 51 2.04 3.97 6.29
C THR A 51 2.52 5.40 6.54
N ARG A 52 3.80 5.67 6.25
CA ARG A 52 4.40 7.01 6.43
C ARG A 52 4.34 7.90 5.19
N THR A 53 4.14 7.32 4.00
CA THR A 53 4.16 8.04 2.72
C THR A 53 2.84 7.91 1.99
N VAL A 54 2.49 8.92 1.18
CA VAL A 54 1.26 8.90 0.35
C VAL A 54 1.26 7.69 -0.59
N ILE A 55 2.40 7.41 -1.24
CA ILE A 55 2.55 6.25 -2.14
C ILE A 55 2.41 4.93 -1.38
N GLY A 56 2.96 4.84 -0.16
CA GLY A 56 2.80 3.65 0.69
C GLY A 56 1.33 3.44 1.09
N ARG A 57 0.62 4.54 1.40
CA ARG A 57 -0.82 4.52 1.70
C ARG A 57 -1.63 4.01 0.51
N GLU A 58 -1.35 4.53 -0.68
CA GLU A 58 -1.98 4.08 -1.93
C GLU A 58 -1.68 2.60 -2.22
N ALA A 59 -0.44 2.15 -2.00
CA ALA A 59 -0.06 0.75 -2.16
C ALA A 59 -0.79 -0.17 -1.17
N ALA A 60 -0.88 0.22 0.11
CA ALA A 60 -1.65 -0.52 1.11
C ALA A 60 -3.13 -0.59 0.74
N LEU A 61 -3.70 0.55 0.31
CA LEU A 61 -5.09 0.64 -0.10
C LEU A 61 -5.37 -0.06 -1.42
N SER A 62 -4.41 -0.33 -2.28
CA SER A 62 -4.61 -1.06 -3.55
C SER A 62 -4.17 -2.52 -3.48
N LEU A 63 -3.75 -2.99 -2.31
CA LEU A 63 -3.25 -4.36 -2.13
C LEU A 63 -4.32 -5.39 -2.50
N THR A 64 -3.93 -6.36 -3.32
CA THR A 64 -4.75 -7.52 -3.69
C THR A 64 -4.00 -8.80 -3.37
N PRO A 65 -4.72 -9.91 -3.08
CA PRO A 65 -4.10 -11.23 -3.02
C PRO A 65 -3.39 -11.54 -4.35
N SER A 66 -2.37 -12.39 -4.33
CA SER A 66 -1.79 -12.92 -5.58
C SER A 66 -2.06 -14.43 -5.67
N ARG A 67 -2.03 -14.96 -6.90
CA ARG A 67 -2.06 -16.40 -7.19
C ARG A 67 -0.73 -16.89 -7.76
N ASP A 68 0.21 -15.99 -8.03
CA ASP A 68 1.55 -16.33 -8.47
C ASP A 68 2.40 -16.70 -7.25
N LEU A 69 2.82 -17.96 -7.18
CA LEU A 69 3.61 -18.47 -6.06
C LEU A 69 4.95 -17.75 -5.89
N LEU A 70 5.57 -17.30 -6.98
CA LEU A 70 6.85 -16.59 -6.91
C LEU A 70 6.65 -15.20 -6.30
N GLU A 71 5.60 -14.49 -6.72
CA GLU A 71 5.24 -13.19 -6.15
C GLU A 71 4.87 -13.31 -4.67
N ILE A 72 4.07 -14.31 -4.31
CA ILE A 72 3.68 -14.60 -2.93
C ILE A 72 4.90 -14.89 -2.06
N ALA A 73 5.86 -15.69 -2.55
CA ALA A 73 7.09 -15.99 -1.82
C ALA A 73 7.97 -14.75 -1.65
N SER A 74 8.16 -13.95 -2.71
CA SER A 74 8.95 -12.71 -2.66
C SER A 74 8.38 -11.73 -1.64
N ARG A 75 7.07 -11.42 -1.71
CA ARG A 75 6.42 -10.47 -0.80
C ARG A 75 6.50 -10.91 0.68
N GLN A 76 6.36 -12.21 0.93
CA GLN A 76 6.49 -12.75 2.30
C GLN A 76 7.93 -12.71 2.80
N GLN A 77 8.90 -12.98 1.93
CA GLN A 77 10.31 -12.87 2.26
C GLN A 77 10.68 -11.41 2.58
N GLU A 78 10.31 -10.46 1.71
CA GLU A 78 10.51 -9.02 1.93
C GLU A 78 9.91 -8.54 3.26
N THR A 79 8.68 -8.98 3.58
CA THR A 79 8.03 -8.66 4.86
C THR A 79 8.78 -9.25 6.05
N THR A 80 9.30 -10.47 5.90
CA THR A 80 10.04 -11.18 6.95
C THR A 80 11.37 -10.48 7.24
N GLU A 81 12.10 -10.09 6.18
CA GLU A 81 13.34 -9.34 6.28
C GLU A 81 13.12 -7.95 6.89
N ALA A 82 12.08 -7.23 6.44
CA ALA A 82 11.74 -5.93 6.99
C ALA A 82 11.40 -6.01 8.49
N ARG A 83 10.63 -7.03 8.91
CA ARG A 83 10.33 -7.26 10.32
C ARG A 83 11.59 -7.56 11.12
N GLN A 84 12.46 -8.43 10.61
CA GLN A 84 13.72 -8.78 11.26
C GLN A 84 14.64 -7.56 11.40
N PHE A 85 14.72 -6.71 10.38
CA PHE A 85 15.47 -5.45 10.42
C PHE A 85 14.96 -4.53 11.54
N LEU A 86 13.64 -4.37 11.67
CA LEU A 86 13.04 -3.57 12.74
C LEU A 86 13.26 -4.18 14.12
N ASP A 87 13.13 -5.51 14.27
CA ASP A 87 13.36 -6.23 15.53
C ASP A 87 14.80 -6.06 16.04
N GLN A 88 15.77 -5.90 15.13
CA GLN A 88 17.18 -5.65 15.45
C GLN A 88 17.48 -4.17 15.75
N GLY A 89 16.45 -3.33 15.86
CA GLY A 89 16.58 -1.89 16.12
C GLY A 89 16.94 -1.08 14.87
N GLY A 90 16.82 -1.68 13.68
CA GLY A 90 16.87 -0.96 12.42
C GLY A 90 15.75 0.07 12.33
N SER A 91 16.04 1.20 11.68
CA SER A 91 15.06 2.24 11.41
C SER A 91 15.22 2.74 9.98
N LEU A 92 14.09 2.97 9.31
CA LEU A 92 14.04 3.56 7.98
C LEU A 92 13.50 4.98 8.08
N GLU A 93 14.26 5.91 7.51
CA GLU A 93 13.75 7.25 7.28
C GLU A 93 12.97 7.28 5.97
N PHE A 94 11.72 7.69 6.08
CA PHE A 94 10.87 7.94 4.93
C PHE A 94 10.86 9.43 4.62
N GLY A 95 10.71 9.75 3.34
CA GLY A 95 10.63 11.13 2.86
C GLY A 95 9.43 11.91 3.42
N PRO A 96 9.20 13.13 2.93
CA PRO A 96 8.10 13.97 3.41
C PRO A 96 6.75 13.29 3.17
N ALA A 97 5.78 13.58 4.05
CA ALA A 97 4.43 13.01 4.00
C ALA A 97 3.52 13.70 2.96
N ILE A 98 4.11 14.33 1.94
CA ILE A 98 3.39 15.03 0.87
C ILE A 98 3.54 14.29 -0.44
N ASP A 99 2.59 14.50 -1.35
CA ASP A 99 2.67 13.98 -2.71
C ASP A 99 3.49 14.92 -3.60
N LEU A 100 4.65 14.43 -4.06
CA LEU A 100 5.57 15.18 -4.91
C LEU A 100 5.33 14.94 -6.41
N ARG A 101 4.38 14.08 -6.81
CA ARG A 101 4.15 13.71 -8.22
C ARG A 101 3.85 14.92 -9.08
N GLU A 102 3.03 15.84 -8.60
CA GLU A 102 2.71 17.08 -9.31
C GLU A 102 3.92 17.99 -9.49
N TYR A 103 4.81 18.06 -8.48
CA TYR A 103 6.03 18.86 -8.57
C TYR A 103 6.99 18.25 -9.61
N VAL A 104 7.16 16.93 -9.58
CA VAL A 104 7.96 16.20 -10.57
C VAL A 104 7.37 16.38 -11.97
N HIS A 105 6.05 16.23 -12.13
CA HIS A 105 5.39 16.38 -13.42
C HIS A 105 5.58 17.78 -14.00
N ARG A 106 5.38 18.83 -13.19
CA ARG A 106 5.62 20.22 -13.61
C ARG A 106 7.08 20.45 -13.99
N ALA A 107 8.03 19.94 -13.21
CA ALA A 107 9.45 20.09 -13.50
C ALA A 107 9.84 19.39 -14.82
N LEU A 108 9.29 18.20 -15.10
CA LEU A 108 9.51 17.48 -16.36
C LEU A 108 8.99 18.25 -17.59
N LEU A 109 7.93 19.05 -17.42
CA LEU A 109 7.39 19.92 -18.47
C LEU A 109 8.17 21.25 -18.61
N GLY A 110 9.29 21.42 -17.90
CA GLY A 110 10.10 22.64 -17.91
C GLY A 110 9.57 23.76 -17.01
N GLY A 111 8.59 23.47 -16.16
CA GLY A 111 8.08 24.41 -15.16
C GLY A 111 9.06 24.60 -14.01
N LEU A 112 9.00 25.77 -13.37
CA LEU A 112 9.85 26.10 -12.22
C LEU A 112 9.29 25.50 -10.92
N LEU A 113 10.20 25.09 -10.05
CA LEU A 113 9.91 24.76 -8.66
C LEU A 113 10.22 25.96 -7.77
N ARG A 114 9.38 26.19 -6.77
CA ARG A 114 9.55 27.22 -5.76
C ARG A 114 10.55 26.75 -4.69
N GLY A 115 11.04 27.70 -3.89
CA GLY A 115 12.02 27.42 -2.85
C GLY A 115 11.51 26.41 -1.82
N GLU A 116 10.26 26.53 -1.40
CA GLU A 116 9.60 25.61 -0.48
C GLU A 116 9.49 24.19 -1.04
N GLU A 117 9.14 24.04 -2.32
CA GLU A 117 9.01 22.74 -2.97
C GLU A 117 10.37 22.05 -3.12
N LEU A 118 11.45 22.82 -3.30
CA LEU A 118 12.82 22.29 -3.32
C LEU A 118 13.28 21.78 -1.94
N ILE A 119 12.75 22.34 -0.85
CA ILE A 119 13.03 21.83 0.51
C ILE A 119 12.42 20.43 0.65
N ASP A 120 11.21 20.20 0.15
CA ASP A 120 10.58 18.88 0.21
C ASP A 120 11.41 17.82 -0.56
N PHE A 121 11.95 18.18 -1.74
CA PHE A 121 12.87 17.32 -2.47
C PHE A 121 14.18 17.08 -1.72
N GLN A 122 14.72 18.11 -1.07
CA GLN A 122 15.92 17.97 -0.24
C GLN A 122 15.67 16.95 0.87
N ASP A 123 14.54 17.03 1.56
CA ASP A 123 14.21 16.13 2.66
C ASP A 123 13.93 14.70 2.18
N LEU A 124 13.28 14.54 1.01
CA LEU A 124 13.17 13.24 0.35
C LEU A 124 14.55 12.62 0.08
N VAL A 125 15.48 13.39 -0.50
CA VAL A 125 16.83 12.89 -0.82
C VAL A 125 17.63 12.55 0.45
N LYS A 126 17.50 13.35 1.52
CA LYS A 126 18.11 13.04 2.82
C LYS A 126 17.57 11.73 3.38
N ALA A 127 16.25 11.55 3.40
CA ALA A 127 15.61 10.33 3.88
C ALA A 127 16.06 9.11 3.08
N ALA A 128 16.08 9.20 1.74
CA ALA A 128 16.54 8.13 0.87
C ALA A 128 18.01 7.73 1.14
N ARG A 129 18.89 8.71 1.38
CA ARG A 129 20.30 8.44 1.75
C ARG A 129 20.41 7.78 3.12
N ALA A 130 19.64 8.24 4.10
CA ALA A 130 19.62 7.65 5.44
C ALA A 130 19.09 6.22 5.42
N ALA A 131 17.99 5.96 4.70
CA ALA A 131 17.42 4.63 4.50
C ALA A 131 18.43 3.68 3.83
N ARG A 132 19.07 4.12 2.73
CA ARG A 132 20.12 3.34 2.07
C ARG A 132 21.27 3.00 3.02
N ALA A 133 21.76 3.98 3.77
CA ALA A 133 22.84 3.74 4.73
C ALA A 133 22.40 2.81 5.88
N GLY A 134 21.14 2.87 6.31
CA GLY A 134 20.55 1.96 7.29
C GLY A 134 20.52 0.51 6.79
N LEU A 135 20.04 0.31 5.56
CA LEU A 135 19.94 -1.01 4.93
C LEU A 135 21.31 -1.63 4.66
N SER A 136 22.25 -0.88 4.05
CA SER A 136 23.57 -1.42 3.72
C SER A 136 24.39 -1.85 4.93
N ARG A 137 24.22 -1.21 6.10
CA ARG A 137 24.88 -1.65 7.34
C ARG A 137 24.34 -2.99 7.86
N HIS A 138 23.13 -3.37 7.47
CA HIS A 138 22.47 -4.59 7.91
C HIS A 138 22.66 -5.74 6.93
N GLU A 139 22.93 -5.47 5.64
CA GLU A 139 23.40 -6.48 4.68
C GLU A 139 24.80 -7.03 5.05
N GLU A 140 25.59 -6.29 5.83
CA GLU A 140 26.93 -6.70 6.27
C GLU A 140 26.94 -7.62 7.51
N LEU A 141 25.78 -7.90 8.11
CA LEU A 141 25.66 -8.81 9.26
C LEU A 141 25.16 -10.19 8.77
N PRO A 142 25.87 -11.29 9.11
CA PRO A 142 25.64 -12.63 8.58
C PRO A 142 24.30 -13.26 9.00
#